data_AF-A0A662GB38-F1
#
_entry.id   AF-A0A662GB38-F1
#
_cell.length_a   1.000
_cell.length_b   1.000
_cell.length_c   1.000
_cell.angle_alpha   90.00
_cell.angle_beta   90.00
_cell.angle_gamma   90.00
#
_symmetry.space_group_name_H-M   'P 1'
#
loop_
_entity.id
_entity.type
_entity.pdbx_description
1 polymer ?
#
loop_
_entity_poly.entity_id
_entity_poly.type
_entity_poly.pdbx_seq_one_letter_code
_entity_poly.pdbx_strand_id
1 'polypeptide(L)' 'MIEVTRDKPGILAYVSTLLAERGINILQVVAEHPLLVENPKLYVIIEGEVPGDAIPLLLKHEVIKSVTVY' A
#
# COMPACT_ATOMS: atom_id res chain seq x y z
N MET A 1 4.12 1.06 4.71
CA MET A 1 4.49 2.13 3.76
C MET A 1 4.73 1.52 2.39
N ILE A 2 4.18 2.13 1.35
CA ILE A 2 4.26 1.64 -0.03
C ILE A 2 4.86 2.76 -0.88
N GLU A 3 5.93 2.45 -1.61
CA GLU A 3 6.52 3.35 -2.60
C GLU A 3 6.12 2.88 -4.00
N VAL A 4 5.79 3.83 -4.88
CA VAL A 4 5.41 3.55 -6.27
C VAL A 4 6.47 4.04 -7.26
N THR A 5 6.60 3.37 -8.40
CA THR A 5 7.52 3.77 -9.47
C THR A 5 6.97 4.87 -10.37
N ARG A 6 5.64 4.97 -10.48
CA ARG A 6 4.92 5.98 -11.26
C ARG A 6 3.49 6.13 -10.74
N ASP A 7 2.88 7.28 -11.01
CA ASP A 7 1.45 7.46 -10.75
C ASP A 7 0.63 6.53 -11.67
N LYS A 8 -0.36 5.86 -11.07
CA LYS A 8 -1.28 4.96 -11.76
C LYS A 8 -2.57 4.83 -10.94
N PRO A 9 -3.75 4.98 -11.57
CA PRO A 9 -5.02 4.74 -10.90
C PRO A 9 -5.11 3.34 -10.29
N GLY A 10 -5.75 3.25 -9.12
CA GLY A 10 -6.13 1.97 -8.50
C GLY A 10 -5.18 1.42 -7.44
N ILE A 11 -4.06 2.10 -7.13
CA ILE A 11 -3.12 1.61 -6.11
C ILE A 11 -3.78 1.42 -4.73
N LEU A 12 -4.57 2.39 -4.28
CA LEU A 12 -5.30 2.30 -3.01
C LEU A 12 -6.34 1.17 -3.04
N ALA A 13 -7.07 1.01 -4.16
CA ALA A 13 -8.05 -0.05 -4.31
C ALA A 13 -7.39 -1.45 -4.25
N TYR A 14 -6.26 -1.61 -4.92
CA TYR A 14 -5.48 -2.84 -4.91
C TYR A 14 -5.02 -3.22 -3.50
N VAL A 15 -4.43 -2.26 -2.77
CA VAL A 15 -3.92 -2.48 -1.41
C VAL A 15 -5.07 -2.78 -0.44
N SER A 16 -6.14 -1.98 -0.48
CA SER A 16 -7.28 -2.15 0.43
C SER A 16 -8.04 -3.45 0.18
N THR A 17 -8.21 -3.87 -1.08
CA THR A 17 -8.84 -5.17 -1.41
C THR A 17 -8.03 -6.33 -0.84
N LEU A 18 -6.71 -6.32 -1.04
CA LEU A 18 -5.82 -7.37 -0.57
C LEU A 18 -5.85 -7.50 0.96
N LEU A 19 -5.89 -6.38 1.69
CA LEU A 19 -6.02 -6.38 3.15
C LEU A 19 -7.41 -6.85 3.59
N ALA A 20 -8.47 -6.40 2.93
CA ALA A 20 -9.84 -6.77 3.25
C ALA A 20 -10.12 -8.27 3.03
N GLU A 21 -9.58 -8.87 1.96
CA GLU A 21 -9.65 -10.32 1.70
C GLU A 21 -9.02 -11.16 2.83
N ARG A 22 -8.12 -10.57 3.62
CA ARG A 22 -7.47 -11.20 4.77
C ARG A 22 -8.13 -10.85 6.10
N GLY A 23 -9.26 -10.14 6.07
CA GLY A 23 -9.95 -9.69 7.28
C GLY A 23 -9.16 -8.67 8.09
N ILE A 24 -8.21 -7.96 7.46
CA ILE A 24 -7.38 -6.95 8.14
C ILE A 24 -8.12 -5.62 8.14
N ASN A 25 -8.32 -5.07 9.34
CA ASN A 25 -8.93 -3.77 9.52
C ASN A 25 -7.93 -2.64 9.21
N ILE A 26 -8.35 -1.66 8.41
CA ILE A 26 -7.54 -0.49 8.08
C ILE A 26 -7.96 0.65 9.01
N LEU A 27 -7.04 1.07 9.88
CA LEU A 27 -7.27 2.17 10.82
C LEU A 27 -7.14 3.53 10.14
N GLN A 28 -6.19 3.66 9.22
CA GLN A 28 -5.91 4.92 8.53
C GLN A 28 -5.18 4.71 7.21
N VAL A 29 -5.45 5.61 6.27
CA VAL A 29 -4.71 5.73 5.01
C VAL A 29 -4.24 7.17 4.84
N VAL A 30 -2.96 7.35 4.48
CA VAL A 30 -2.38 8.64 4.10
C VAL A 30 -1.71 8.49 2.75
N ALA A 31 -2.20 9.21 1.75
CA ALA A 31 -1.60 9.26 0.42
C ALA A 31 -0.93 10.61 0.21
N GLU A 32 0.36 10.61 -0.10
CA GLU A 32 1.08 11.82 -0.48
C GLU A 32 0.68 12.25 -1.90
N HIS A 33 0.62 13.56 -2.12
CA HIS A 33 0.18 14.11 -3.38
C HIS A 33 1.31 14.04 -4.43
N PRO A 34 1.11 13.37 -5.58
CA PRO A 34 2.19 13.13 -6.55
C PRO A 34 2.71 14.40 -7.23
N LEU A 35 1.91 15.46 -7.32
CA LEU A 35 2.38 16.76 -7.83
C LEU A 35 3.10 17.64 -6.79
N LEU A 36 3.13 17.24 -5.52
CA LEU A 36 3.74 18.01 -4.43
C LEU A 36 4.97 17.33 -3.82
N VAL A 37 5.08 16.01 -3.99
CA VAL A 37 6.15 15.18 -3.41
C VAL A 37 6.85 14.42 -4.53
N GLU A 38 8.18 14.51 -4.60
CA GLU A 38 8.98 13.88 -5.66
C GLU A 38 8.86 12.35 -5.68
N ASN A 39 8.78 11.73 -4.50
CA ASN A 39 8.61 10.28 -4.33
C ASN A 39 7.39 10.01 -3.44
N PRO A 40 6.16 10.17 -3.96
CA PRO A 40 4.96 10.08 -3.16
C PRO A 40 4.75 8.66 -2.62
N LYS A 41 4.38 8.59 -1.35
CA LYS A 41 4.19 7.35 -0.61
C LYS A 41 2.73 7.17 -0.20
N LEU A 42 2.35 5.91 -0.10
CA LEU A 42 1.09 5.49 0.50
C LEU A 42 1.37 4.83 1.86
N TYR A 43 0.86 5.42 2.93
CA TYR A 43 0.88 4.85 4.26
C TYR A 43 -0.46 4.23 4.56
N VAL A 44 -0.44 2.97 4.99
CA VAL A 44 -1.62 2.23 5.42
C VAL A 44 -1.33 1.73 6.81
N ILE A 45 -2.14 2.16 7.77
CA ILE A 45 -2.08 1.75 9.17
C ILE A 45 -3.20 0.74 9.37
N ILE A 46 -2.84 -0.44 9.86
CA ILE A 46 -3.75 -1.56 10.05
C ILE A 46 -3.84 -1.93 11.53
N GLU A 47 -4.90 -2.63 11.89
CA GLU A 47 -5.03 -3.31 13.17
C GLU A 47 -4.35 -4.68 13.12
N GLY A 48 -3.54 -4.99 14.13
CA GLY A 48 -2.82 -6.27 14.22
C GLY A 48 -1.56 -6.33 13.37
N GLU A 49 -1.17 -7.55 13.00
CA GLU A 49 0.06 -7.81 12.25
C GLU A 49 -0.18 -7.90 10.74
N VAL A 50 0.83 -7.55 9.95
CA VAL A 50 0.78 -7.72 8.48
C VAL A 50 0.83 -9.21 8.14
N PRO A 51 -0.14 -9.74 7.37
CA PRO A 51 -0.12 -11.14 6.95
C PRO A 51 1.14 -11.46 6.14
N GLY A 52 1.77 -12.60 6.41
CA GLY A 52 3.05 -12.98 5.78
C GLY A 52 2.98 -13.10 4.24
N ASP A 53 1.81 -13.40 3.69
CA ASP A 53 1.57 -13.49 2.24
C ASP A 53 1.22 -12.13 1.61
N ALA A 54 0.88 -11.12 2.41
CA ALA A 54 0.43 -9.83 1.91
C ALA A 54 1.54 -9.07 1.19
N ILE A 55 2.76 -9.06 1.75
CA ILE A 55 3.90 -8.35 1.15
C ILE A 55 4.27 -8.92 -0.23
N PRO A 56 4.48 -10.24 -0.41
CA PRO A 56 4.73 -10.81 -1.73
C PRO A 56 3.65 -10.49 -2.75
N LEU A 57 2.39 -10.48 -2.32
CA LEU A 57 1.26 -10.16 -3.21
C LEU A 57 1.25 -8.69 -3.58
N LEU A 58 1.45 -7.78 -2.63
CA LEU A 58 1.58 -6.34 -2.90
C LEU A 58 2.67 -6.07 -3.94
N LEU A 59 3.82 -6.73 -3.81
CA LEU A 59 4.94 -6.60 -4.74
C LEU A 59 4.67 -7.18 -6.14
N LYS A 60 3.56 -7.91 -6.37
CA LYS A 60 3.16 -8.33 -7.73
C LYS A 60 2.59 -7.19 -8.57
N HIS A 61 2.17 -6.09 -7.94
CA HIS A 61 1.63 -4.96 -8.68
C HIS A 61 2.76 -4.22 -9.41
N GLU A 62 2.62 -4.01 -10.72
CA GLU A 62 3.71 -3.49 -11.58
C GLU A 62 4.26 -2.11 -11.19
N VAL A 63 3.50 -1.30 -10.44
CA VAL A 63 3.98 0.02 -9.99
C VAL A 63 4.42 0.05 -8.53
N ILE A 64 4.24 -1.03 -7.76
CA ILE A 64 4.74 -1.07 -6.38
C ILE A 64 6.24 -1.34 -6.44
N LYS A 65 7.04 -0.35 -6.01
CA LYS A 65 8.50 -0.43 -5.95
C LYS A 65 8.97 -1.18 -4.72
N SER A 66 8.39 -0.87 -3.57
CA SER A 66 8.77 -1.42 -2.28
C SER A 66 7.61 -1.35 -1.28
N VAL A 67 7.66 -2.26 -0.30
CA VAL A 67 6.75 -2.28 0.84
C VAL A 67 7.60 -2.38 2.10
N THR A 68 7.43 -1.43 3.01
CA THR A 68 8.11 -1.41 4.31
C THR A 68 7.09 -1.49 5.43
N VAL A 69 7.32 -2.39 6.39
CA VAL A 69 6.48 -2.62 7.57
C VAL A 69 7.28 -2.22 8.81
N TYR A 70 6.61 -1.58 9.77
CA TYR A 70 7.17 -1.13 11.05
C TYR A 70 6.29 -1.64 12.18
#